data_AF-A0A538GKM4-F1
#
_entry.id   AF-A0A538GKM4-F1
#
_cell.length_a   1.000
_cell.length_b   1.000
_cell.length_c   1.000
_cell.angle_alpha   90.00
_cell.angle_beta   90.00
_cell.angle_gamma   90.00
#
_symmetry.space_group_name_H-M   'P 1'
#
loop_
_entity.id
_entity.type
_entity.pdbx_description
1 polymer ?
#
loop_
_entity_poly.entity_id
_entity_poly.type
_entity_poly.pdbx_seq_one_letter_code
_entity_poly.pdbx_strand_id
1 'polypeptide(L)'
;MSELWLPGGALDLDDFVRRVHEQIARFAETHGLAQAMVEVELRDGARYVLDTIASEPGHGFVTLRPHATDNGERQELIVPLASVAQIRIAPAEQEPQFGFALPDTSD
;
A
#
# COMPACT_ATOMS: atom_id res chain seq x y z
N MET A 1 -12.10 -19.95 12.66
CA MET A 1 -12.16 -20.14 11.20
C MET A 1 -12.08 -18.76 10.58
N SER A 2 -10.97 -18.48 9.90
CA SER A 2 -10.68 -17.19 9.29
C SER A 2 -11.75 -16.83 8.27
N GLU A 3 -12.31 -15.62 8.37
CA GLU A 3 -13.08 -15.02 7.29
C GLU A 3 -12.12 -14.76 6.13
N LEU A 4 -11.97 -15.77 5.27
CA LEU A 4 -11.40 -15.64 3.95
C LEU A 4 -12.19 -14.55 3.23
N TRP A 5 -11.54 -13.41 3.02
CA TRP A 5 -12.02 -12.33 2.18
C TRP A 5 -12.32 -12.92 0.79
N LEU A 6 -13.60 -13.19 0.51
CA LEU A 6 -14.06 -13.68 -0.79
C LEU A 6 -14.35 -12.47 -1.68
N PRO A 7 -13.61 -12.24 -2.78
CA PRO A 7 -13.94 -11.21 -3.73
C PRO A 7 -15.13 -11.71 -4.57
N GLY A 8 -16.35 -11.41 -4.12
CA GLY A 8 -17.58 -11.90 -4.75
C GLY A 8 -18.84 -11.03 -4.58
N GLY A 9 -18.79 -9.99 -3.75
CA GLY A 9 -19.67 -8.83 -3.90
C GLY A 9 -18.82 -7.73 -4.50
N ALA A 10 -19.32 -6.95 -5.46
CA ALA A 10 -18.64 -5.75 -5.91
C ALA A 10 -18.35 -4.89 -4.68
N LEU A 11 -17.13 -4.95 -4.16
CA LEU A 11 -16.66 -3.99 -3.19
C LEU A 11 -16.70 -2.68 -3.95
N ASP A 12 -17.61 -1.82 -3.51
CA ASP A 12 -17.66 -0.45 -3.99
C ASP A 12 -16.24 0.09 -3.92
N LEU A 13 -15.71 0.53 -5.06
CA LEU A 13 -14.31 0.90 -5.16
C LEU A 13 -14.00 2.08 -4.22
N ASP A 14 -14.99 2.95 -4.03
CA ASP A 14 -14.93 4.03 -3.06
C ASP A 14 -14.78 3.49 -1.63
N ASP A 15 -15.51 2.42 -1.29
CA ASP A 15 -15.40 1.75 0.00
C ASP A 15 -14.02 1.12 0.21
N PHE A 16 -13.47 0.48 -0.82
CA PHE A 16 -12.12 -0.08 -0.78
C PHE A 16 -11.07 1.01 -0.52
N VAL A 17 -11.07 2.08 -1.32
CA VAL A 17 -10.10 3.18 -1.19
C VAL A 17 -10.26 3.88 0.16
N ARG A 18 -11.50 4.09 0.63
CA ARG A 18 -11.78 4.62 1.97
C ARG A 18 -11.15 3.75 3.06
N ARG A 19 -11.32 2.43 3.02
CA ARG A 19 -10.72 1.51 4.00
C ARG A 19 -9.19 1.50 3.94
N VAL A 20 -8.60 1.63 2.76
CA VAL A 20 -7.14 1.78 2.60
C VAL A 20 -6.67 3.04 3.32
N HIS A 21 -7.33 4.18 3.11
CA HIS A 21 -7.00 5.42 3.82
C HIS A 21 -7.16 5.28 5.34
N GLU A 22 -8.23 4.65 5.82
CA GLU A 22 -8.43 4.37 7.24
C GLU A 22 -7.33 3.49 7.83
N GLN A 23 -6.85 2.49 7.08
CA GLN A 23 -5.76 1.61 7.50
C GLN A 23 -4.42 2.37 7.58
N ILE A 24 -4.14 3.26 6.62
CA ILE A 24 -2.95 4.12 6.62
C ILE A 24 -2.97 5.05 7.83
N ALA A 25 -4.10 5.73 8.07
CA ALA A 25 -4.26 6.64 9.20
C ALA A 25 -4.10 5.90 10.54
N ARG A 26 -4.79 4.77 10.71
CA ARG A 26 -4.68 3.92 11.90
C ARG A 26 -3.24 3.45 12.13
N PHE A 27 -2.52 3.06 11.08
CA PHE A 27 -1.12 2.64 11.20
C PHE A 27 -0.24 3.78 11.72
N ALA A 28 -0.38 4.98 11.15
CA ALA A 28 0.39 6.15 11.57
C ALA A 28 0.08 6.52 13.04
N GLU A 29 -1.19 6.56 13.42
CA GLU A 29 -1.63 6.81 14.80
C GLU A 29 -1.07 5.78 15.78
N THR A 30 -1.17 4.49 15.45
CA THR A 30 -0.72 3.39 16.33
C THR A 30 0.77 3.46 16.62
N HIS A 31 1.57 3.95 15.66
CA HIS A 31 3.03 4.04 15.77
C HIS A 31 3.55 5.45 16.09
N GLY A 32 2.66 6.42 16.35
CA GLY A 32 3.04 7.80 16.66
C GLY A 32 3.78 8.50 15.51
N LEU A 33 3.51 8.11 14.26
CA LEU A 33 4.17 8.65 13.07
C LEU A 33 3.44 9.90 12.57
N ALA A 34 4.20 10.92 12.16
CA ALA A 34 3.62 12.08 11.48
C ALA A 34 3.02 11.68 10.11
N GLN A 35 3.69 10.78 9.38
CA GLN A 35 3.24 10.20 8.13
C GLN A 35 3.75 8.76 7.99
N ALA A 36 2.95 7.92 7.34
CA ALA A 36 3.36 6.56 6.95
C ALA A 36 3.83 6.56 5.49
N MET A 37 4.87 5.79 5.19
CA MET A 37 5.24 5.47 3.82
C MET A 37 4.29 4.39 3.29
N VAL A 38 3.72 4.64 2.12
CA VAL A 38 2.86 3.68 1.42
C VAL A 38 3.54 3.27 0.13
N GLU A 39 3.76 1.99 -0.07
CA GLU A 39 4.25 1.43 -1.33
C GLU A 39 3.19 0.52 -1.93
N VAL A 40 3.02 0.60 -3.26
CA VAL A 40 2.22 -0.36 -4.02
C VAL A 40 3.12 -1.19 -4.92
N GLU A 41 2.90 -2.50 -4.91
CA GLU A 41 3.47 -3.44 -5.87
C GLU A 41 2.38 -3.85 -6.86
N LEU A 42 2.71 -3.75 -8.14
CA LEU A 42 1.88 -4.24 -9.24
C LEU A 42 2.30 -5.67 -9.63
N ARG A 43 1.39 -6.41 -10.26
CA ARG A 43 1.62 -7.81 -10.69
C ARG A 43 2.74 -7.99 -11.72
N ASP A 44 3.15 -6.92 -12.40
CA ASP A 44 4.31 -6.91 -13.31
C ASP A 44 5.64 -6.72 -12.57
N GLY A 45 5.60 -6.53 -11.24
CA GLY A 45 6.75 -6.28 -10.39
C GLY A 45 7.11 -4.81 -10.22
N ALA A 46 6.40 -3.88 -10.89
CA ALA A 46 6.61 -2.45 -10.69
C ALA A 46 6.22 -2.03 -9.26
N ARG A 47 7.02 -1.14 -8.66
CA ARG A 47 6.80 -0.61 -7.30
C ARG A 47 6.81 0.90 -7.29
N TYR A 48 5.86 1.48 -6.55
CA TYR A 48 5.73 2.93 -6.41
C TYR A 48 5.50 3.31 -4.97
N VAL A 49 6.27 4.28 -4.46
CA VAL A 49 5.96 4.95 -3.19
C VAL A 49 4.89 6.00 -3.49
N LEU A 50 3.72 5.85 -2.86
CA LEU A 50 2.53 6.62 -3.16
C LEU A 50 2.43 7.87 -2.31
N ASP A 51 2.11 8.98 -2.97
CA ASP A 51 1.57 10.19 -2.35
C ASP A 51 0.06 10.03 -2.13
N THR A 52 -0.69 9.58 -3.15
CA THR A 52 -2.14 9.34 -3.03
C THR A 52 -2.62 8.12 -3.82
N ILE A 53 -3.77 7.59 -3.39
CA ILE A 53 -4.60 6.62 -4.13
C ILE A 53 -6.04 7.14 -4.20
N ALA A 54 -6.68 7.01 -5.36
CA ALA A 54 -8.06 7.42 -5.57
C ALA A 54 -8.85 6.36 -6.34
N SER A 55 -10.17 6.31 -6.10
CA SER A 55 -11.09 5.40 -6.78
C SER A 55 -11.47 5.88 -8.18
N GLU A 56 -11.32 7.16 -8.50
CA GLU A 56 -11.49 7.65 -9.86
C GLU A 56 -10.48 6.98 -10.81
N PRO A 57 -10.84 6.65 -12.06
CA PRO A 57 -12.12 6.89 -12.74
C PRO A 57 -13.23 5.85 -12.44
N GLY A 58 -13.00 4.93 -11.51
CA GLY A 58 -13.93 3.86 -11.18
C GLY A 58 -13.83 2.66 -12.10
N HIS A 59 -14.93 1.90 -12.22
CA HIS A 59 -15.06 0.81 -13.20
C HIS A 59 -13.99 -0.29 -13.09
N GLY A 60 -13.50 -0.54 -11.87
CA GLY A 60 -12.44 -1.51 -11.60
C GLY A 60 -11.01 -0.98 -11.80
N PHE A 61 -10.84 0.33 -11.97
CA PHE A 61 -9.55 1.01 -12.05
C PHE A 61 -9.36 1.96 -10.87
N VAL A 62 -8.14 2.07 -10.39
CA VAL A 62 -7.72 3.07 -9.39
C VAL A 62 -6.68 4.00 -9.99
N THR A 63 -6.66 5.22 -9.49
CA THR A 63 -5.60 6.19 -9.80
C THR A 63 -4.58 6.20 -8.67
N LEU A 64 -3.33 5.93 -9.02
CA LEU A 64 -2.18 5.99 -8.14
C LEU A 64 -1.37 7.24 -8.49
N ARG A 65 -0.99 8.03 -7.49
CA ARG A 65 -0.06 9.16 -7.66
C ARG A 65 1.18 8.86 -6.84
N PRO A 66 2.27 8.40 -7.49
CA PRO A 66 3.55 8.24 -6.82
C PRO A 66 4.12 9.59 -6.34
N HIS A 67 4.96 9.56 -5.32
CA HIS A 67 5.83 10.70 -5.03
C HIS A 67 6.71 11.03 -6.25
N ALA A 68 7.10 12.30 -6.38
CA ALA A 68 7.96 12.74 -7.46
C ALA A 68 9.29 11.97 -7.45
N THR A 69 9.76 11.57 -8.62
CA THR A 69 11.08 10.94 -8.80
C THR A 69 12.21 11.94 -8.53
N ASP A 70 13.45 11.47 -8.46
CA ASP A 70 14.63 12.32 -8.16
C ASP A 70 14.82 13.49 -9.14
N ASN A 71 14.28 13.38 -10.36
CA ASN A 71 14.26 14.45 -11.37
C ASN A 71 13.08 15.43 -11.22
N GLY A 72 12.22 15.25 -10.21
CA GLY A 72 11.05 16.07 -9.92
C GLY A 72 9.80 15.76 -10.75
N GLU A 73 9.81 14.72 -11.59
CA GLU A 73 8.67 14.36 -12.42
C GLU A 73 7.53 13.75 -11.59
N ARG A 74 6.32 14.27 -11.78
CA ARG A 74 5.08 13.73 -11.19
C ARG A 74 4.35 12.87 -12.21
N GLN A 75 3.80 11.76 -11.76
CA GLN A 75 3.06 10.82 -12.59
C GLN A 75 1.69 10.54 -11.98
N GLU A 76 0.73 10.22 -12.84
CA GLU A 76 -0.57 9.69 -12.48
C GLU A 76 -0.76 8.38 -13.23
N LEU A 77 -1.00 7.30 -12.50
CA LEU A 77 -1.10 5.95 -13.05
C LEU A 77 -2.52 5.43 -12.83
N ILE A 78 -3.26 5.24 -13.92
CA ILE A 78 -4.58 4.60 -13.88
C ILE A 78 -4.37 3.11 -14.15
N VAL A 79 -4.59 2.27 -13.14
CA VAL A 79 -4.32 0.83 -13.22
C VAL A 79 -5.56 0.03 -12.81
N PRO A 80 -5.77 -1.19 -13.37
CA PRO A 80 -6.81 -2.07 -12.87
C PRO A 80 -6.58 -2.37 -11.39
N LEU A 81 -7.61 -2.35 -10.54
CA LEU A 81 -7.48 -2.78 -9.14
C LEU A 81 -6.93 -4.21 -9.06
N ALA A 82 -7.33 -5.07 -10.01
CA ALA A 82 -6.84 -6.44 -10.11
C ALA A 82 -5.33 -6.55 -10.38
N SER A 83 -4.67 -5.51 -10.91
CA SER A 83 -3.22 -5.51 -11.13
C SER A 83 -2.42 -5.16 -9.89
N VAL A 84 -3.05 -4.68 -8.82
CA VAL A 84 -2.38 -4.46 -7.53
C VAL A 84 -2.10 -5.83 -6.90
N ALA A 85 -0.82 -6.10 -6.64
CA ALA A 85 -0.37 -7.31 -5.96
C ALA A 85 -0.33 -7.09 -4.44
N GLN A 86 0.17 -5.95 -3.99
CA GLN A 86 0.29 -5.62 -2.56
C GLN A 86 0.25 -4.11 -2.33
N ILE A 87 -0.34 -3.68 -1.21
CA ILE A 87 -0.15 -2.35 -0.63
C ILE A 87 0.57 -2.54 0.71
N ARG A 88 1.74 -1.92 0.85
CA ARG A 88 2.60 -2.00 2.03
C ARG A 88 2.60 -0.65 2.73
N ILE A 89 2.33 -0.66 4.04
CA ILE A 89 2.35 0.52 4.90
C ILE A 89 3.49 0.34 5.90
N ALA A 90 4.38 1.33 6.00
CA ALA A 90 5.56 1.28 6.85
C ALA A 90 5.89 2.66 7.43
N PRO A 91 6.75 2.76 8.46
CA PRO A 91 7.29 4.03 8.92
C PRO A 91 8.07 4.74 7.81
N ALA A 92 7.93 6.05 7.68
CA ALA A 92 8.62 6.82 6.64
C ALA A 92 10.14 6.98 6.86
N GLU A 93 10.61 6.89 8.11
CA GLU A 93 11.98 7.28 8.48
C GLU A 93 12.79 6.19 9.21
N GLN A 94 12.32 4.94 9.28
CA GLN A 94 13.13 3.91 9.96
C GLN A 94 14.14 3.29 9.00
N GLU A 95 15.44 3.52 9.29
CA GLU A 95 16.49 2.58 8.91
C GLU A 95 16.05 1.19 9.39
N PRO A 96 15.89 0.22 8.48
CA PRO A 96 15.49 -1.08 8.90
C PRO A 96 16.63 -1.69 9.71
N GLN A 97 16.36 -1.96 10.99
CA GLN A 97 17.18 -2.86 11.81
C GLN A 97 16.99 -4.29 11.27
N PHE A 98 17.49 -4.55 10.06
CA PHE A 98 17.52 -5.89 9.50
C PHE A 98 18.63 -6.69 10.18
N GLY A 99 18.24 -7.82 10.76
CA GLY A 99 19.14 -8.85 11.25
C GLY A 99 18.53 -10.22 10.97
N PHE A 100 19.37 -11.21 10.66
CA PHE A 100 18.96 -12.60 10.53
C PHE A 100 19.17 -13.29 11.89
N ALA A 101 18.09 -13.75 12.53
CA ALA A 101 18.18 -14.53 13.75
C ALA A 101 18.45 -16.00 13.40
N LEU A 102 19.58 -16.54 13.86
CA LEU A 102 19.84 -17.98 13.81
C LEU A 102 19.01 -18.71 14.89
N PRO A 103 18.55 -19.95 14.64
CA PRO A 103 17.91 -20.74 15.68
C PRO A 103 18.89 -21.01 16.83
N ASP A 104 18.43 -20.86 18.08
CA ASP A 104 19.21 -21.22 19.27
C ASP A 104 19.54 -22.72 19.20
N THR A 105 20.82 -23.02 18.96
CA THR A 105 21.32 -24.39 19.07
C THR A 105 21.63 -24.64 20.54
N SER A 106 20.60 -24.92 21.32
CA SER A 106 20.81 -25.48 22.67
C SER A 106 21.09 -26.97 22.52
N ASP A 107 22.36 -27.35 22.74
CA ASP A 107 22.81 -28.75 22.97
C ASP A 107 22.25 -29.32 24.28
#